data_AF-A0A1R1XK82-F1
#
_entry.id   AF-A0A1R1XK82-F1
#
_cell.length_a   1.000
_cell.length_b   1.000
_cell.length_c   1.000
_cell.angle_alpha   90.00
_cell.angle_beta   90.00
_cell.angle_gamma   90.00
#
_symmetry.space_group_name_H-M   'P 1'
#
loop_
_entity.id
_entity.type
_entity.pdbx_description
1 polymer ?
#
loop_
_entity_poly.entity_id
_entity_poly.type
_entity_poly.pdbx_seq_one_letter_code
_entity_poly.pdbx_strand_id
1 'polypeptide(L)'
;MLKSATAIIFASMCLNGAYSQSAGNVAIDYSYNPNFAVSYQSTFRLGTCQSFYLYNSIRVKTLEDSEVLFYNGYSCINLIAKRDVCGTFVENNIPSTFNISYMSMMVLPKSNSCRYPKRKRRNNCN
;
A
#
# COMPACT_ATOMS: atom_id res chain seq x y z
N MET A 1 -2.61 -42.16 5.72
CA MET A 1 -3.17 -40.92 6.31
C MET A 1 -2.25 -39.76 5.98
N LEU A 2 -2.49 -39.05 4.87
CA LEU A 2 -1.67 -37.89 4.47
C LEU A 2 -2.51 -36.95 3.59
N LYS A 3 -3.62 -36.43 4.12
CA LYS A 3 -4.52 -35.52 3.38
C LYS A 3 -4.76 -34.17 4.06
N SER A 4 -4.20 -33.92 5.24
CA SER A 4 -4.54 -32.72 6.03
C SER A 4 -3.48 -31.60 6.02
N ALA A 5 -2.29 -31.82 5.46
CA ALA A 5 -1.21 -30.83 5.51
C ALA A 5 -1.35 -29.69 4.46
N THR A 6 -2.06 -29.92 3.35
CA THR A 6 -2.21 -28.93 2.28
C THR A 6 -3.25 -27.85 2.57
N ALA A 7 -4.21 -28.11 3.46
CA ALA A 7 -5.23 -27.13 3.83
C ALA A 7 -4.66 -25.96 4.66
N ILE A 8 -3.60 -26.21 5.43
CA ILE A 8 -3.00 -25.20 6.33
C ILE A 8 -2.20 -24.16 5.53
N ILE A 9 -1.57 -24.55 4.42
CA ILE A 9 -0.77 -23.63 3.59
C ILE A 9 -1.68 -22.63 2.85
N PHE A 10 -2.83 -23.07 2.36
CA PHE A 10 -3.80 -22.18 1.69
C PHE A 10 -4.44 -21.15 2.64
N ALA A 11 -4.68 -21.52 3.90
CA ALA A 11 -5.16 -20.56 4.90
C ALA A 11 -4.12 -19.47 5.20
N SER A 12 -2.82 -19.82 5.22
CA SER A 12 -1.75 -18.88 5.55
C SER A 12 -1.51 -17.80 4.48
N MET A 13 -1.71 -18.12 3.21
CA MET A 13 -1.59 -17.14 2.12
C MET A 13 -2.75 -16.13 2.09
N CYS A 14 -3.93 -16.51 2.56
CA CYS A 14 -5.09 -15.60 2.69
C CYS A 14 -4.99 -14.67 3.90
N LEU A 15 -4.17 -15.02 4.91
CA LEU A 15 -4.06 -14.25 6.15
C LEU A 15 -3.10 -13.05 6.06
N ASN A 16 -2.13 -13.08 5.14
CA ASN A 16 -1.17 -11.97 5.00
C ASN A 16 -1.74 -10.74 4.26
N GLY A 17 -2.92 -10.85 3.62
CA GLY A 17 -3.62 -9.75 2.97
C GLY A 17 -4.76 -9.13 3.78
N ALA A 18 -5.10 -9.70 4.94
CA ALA A 18 -6.30 -9.35 5.71
C ALA A 18 -6.23 -7.98 6.43
N TYR A 19 -5.11 -7.25 6.31
CA TYR A 19 -4.88 -6.02 7.07
C TYR A 19 -5.11 -4.70 6.32
N SER A 20 -5.67 -4.73 5.10
CA SER A 20 -6.29 -3.53 4.51
C SER A 20 -7.80 -3.61 4.76
N GLN A 21 -8.27 -2.99 5.85
CA GLN A 21 -9.54 -3.30 6.53
C GLN A 21 -10.85 -2.87 5.81
N SER A 22 -10.86 -2.56 4.51
CA SER A 22 -12.09 -2.49 3.67
C SER A 22 -11.76 -2.00 2.25
N ALA A 23 -12.56 -2.45 1.29
CA ALA A 23 -12.59 -1.86 -0.06
C ALA A 23 -12.82 -0.34 0.01
N GLY A 24 -12.16 0.43 -0.85
CA GLY A 24 -12.23 1.89 -0.84
C GLY A 24 -11.46 2.61 0.27
N ASN A 25 -10.72 1.89 1.12
CA ASN A 25 -9.84 2.49 2.13
C ASN A 25 -8.36 2.10 1.91
N VAL A 26 -7.48 2.93 2.45
CA VAL A 26 -6.04 2.71 2.49
C VAL A 26 -5.56 2.75 3.94
N ALA A 27 -4.67 1.82 4.29
CA ALA A 27 -3.97 1.80 5.56
C ALA A 27 -2.53 2.29 5.36
N ILE A 28 -2.06 3.16 6.25
CA ILE A 28 -0.74 3.76 6.17
C ILE A 28 -0.02 3.60 7.50
N ASP A 29 1.16 3.00 7.42
CA ASP A 29 2.14 3.05 8.51
C ASP A 29 3.17 4.12 8.15
N TYR A 30 3.52 5.01 9.07
CA TYR A 30 4.57 6.01 8.85
C TYR A 30 5.48 6.14 10.08
N SER A 31 6.73 6.53 9.84
CA SER A 31 7.76 6.59 10.88
C SER A 31 8.77 7.69 10.62
N TYR A 32 9.30 8.26 11.71
CA TYR A 32 10.51 9.09 11.68
C TYR A 32 11.78 8.26 11.48
N ASN A 33 11.71 6.94 11.67
CA ASN A 33 12.84 6.02 11.55
C ASN A 33 12.75 5.19 10.27
N PRO A 34 13.89 4.91 9.59
CA PRO A 34 13.95 4.12 8.35
C PRO A 34 13.35 2.71 8.45
N ASN A 35 13.33 2.13 9.65
CA ASN A 35 13.00 0.72 9.88
C ASN A 35 11.61 0.48 10.48
N PHE A 36 10.75 1.51 10.56
CA PHE A 36 9.42 1.42 11.21
C PHE A 36 9.45 0.87 12.65
N ALA A 37 10.59 0.97 13.37
CA ALA A 37 10.72 0.48 14.75
C ALA A 37 9.69 1.13 15.70
N VAL A 38 9.36 2.40 15.43
CA VAL A 38 8.21 3.12 16.01
C VAL A 38 7.39 3.65 14.85
N SER A 39 6.22 3.06 14.60
CA SER A 39 5.34 3.48 13.52
C SER A 39 4.00 3.97 14.04
N TYR A 40 3.52 5.05 13.46
CA TYR A 40 2.15 5.51 13.61
C TYR A 40 1.31 4.89 12.50
N GLN A 41 0.04 4.63 12.79
CA GLN A 41 -0.90 4.03 11.84
C GLN A 41 -2.07 4.98 11.61
N SER A 42 -2.51 5.06 10.36
CA SER A 42 -3.72 5.78 9.99
C SER A 42 -4.44 5.04 8.88
N THR A 43 -5.77 5.16 8.86
CA THR A 43 -6.62 4.62 7.82
C THR A 43 -7.51 5.73 7.29
N PHE A 44 -7.62 5.84 5.97
CA PHE A 44 -8.48 6.83 5.33
C PHE A 44 -9.05 6.33 4.02
N ARG A 45 -10.07 7.03 3.52
CA ARG A 45 -10.74 6.72 2.25
C ARG A 45 -9.84 7.06 1.06
N LEU A 46 -9.86 6.20 0.05
CA LEU A 46 -9.26 6.50 -1.25
C LEU A 46 -9.82 7.83 -1.80
N GLY A 47 -8.98 8.58 -2.51
CA GLY A 47 -9.30 9.93 -3.00
C GLY A 47 -9.20 11.04 -1.96
N THR A 48 -8.93 10.70 -0.69
CA THR A 48 -8.72 11.72 0.35
C THR A 48 -7.28 12.23 0.31
N CYS A 49 -7.11 13.54 0.35
CA CYS A 49 -5.80 14.16 0.55
C CYS A 49 -5.42 14.09 2.02
N GLN A 50 -4.24 13.55 2.31
CA GLN A 50 -3.70 13.48 3.66
C GLN A 50 -2.33 14.11 3.73
N SER A 51 -2.08 14.90 4.76
CA SER A 51 -0.84 15.65 4.95
C SER A 51 0.00 15.00 6.05
N PHE A 52 1.29 14.88 5.78
CA PHE A 52 2.26 14.13 6.55
C PHE A 52 3.44 15.04 6.91
N TYR A 53 3.84 15.03 8.18
CA TYR A 53 4.85 15.94 8.73
C TYR A 53 6.15 15.20 9.02
N LEU A 54 7.24 15.59 8.35
CA LEU A 54 8.62 15.19 8.67
C LEU A 54 8.89 13.68 8.84
N TYR A 55 8.16 12.80 8.14
CA TYR A 55 8.40 11.36 8.24
C TYR A 55 9.48 10.91 7.27
N ASN A 56 10.32 9.99 7.74
CA ASN A 56 11.37 9.41 6.91
C ASN A 56 10.86 8.23 6.10
N SER A 57 9.88 7.49 6.64
CA SER A 57 9.41 6.25 6.04
C SER A 57 7.89 6.16 6.02
N ILE A 58 7.37 5.59 4.95
CA ILE A 58 5.94 5.35 4.74
C ILE A 58 5.71 3.97 4.12
N ARG A 59 4.69 3.28 4.62
CA ARG A 59 4.16 2.06 4.06
C ARG A 59 2.69 2.25 3.77
N VAL A 60 2.33 2.13 2.50
CA VAL A 60 0.96 2.27 2.02
C VAL A 60 0.43 0.87 1.70
N LYS A 61 -0.72 0.50 2.27
CA LYS A 61 -1.37 -0.80 2.05
C LYS A 61 -2.78 -0.59 1.49
N THR A 62 -3.08 -1.27 0.40
CA THR A 62 -4.40 -1.23 -0.25
C THR A 62 -4.85 -2.65 -0.56
N LEU A 63 -6.17 -2.92 -0.55
CA LEU A 63 -6.72 -4.18 -1.06
C LEU A 63 -6.82 -4.18 -2.59
N GLU A 64 -7.03 -3.00 -3.16
CA GLU A 64 -7.28 -2.80 -4.56
C GLU A 64 -6.04 -2.23 -5.25
N ASP A 65 -5.88 -2.55 -6.53
CA ASP A 65 -4.89 -1.93 -7.40
C ASP A 65 -5.09 -0.42 -7.38
N SER A 66 -4.05 0.27 -6.92
CA SER A 66 -4.10 1.69 -6.64
C SER A 66 -2.86 2.39 -7.15
N GLU A 67 -2.90 3.72 -7.17
CA GLU A 67 -1.75 4.58 -7.38
C GLU A 67 -1.67 5.54 -6.19
N VAL A 68 -0.49 5.62 -5.59
CA VAL A 68 -0.18 6.68 -4.62
C VAL A 68 0.44 7.86 -5.35
N LEU A 69 -0.11 9.03 -5.07
CA LEU A 69 0.30 10.32 -5.57
C LEU A 69 0.96 11.07 -4.41
N PHE A 70 2.20 11.49 -4.61
CA PHE A 70 2.95 12.31 -3.65
C PHE A 70 2.96 13.75 -4.12
N TYR A 71 2.71 14.66 -3.19
CA TYR A 71 2.66 16.10 -3.42
C TYR A 71 3.61 16.81 -2.46
N ASN A 72 4.20 17.90 -2.91
CA ASN A 72 5.02 18.76 -2.08
C ASN A 72 4.15 19.75 -1.28
N GLY A 73 4.36 19.82 0.05
CA GLY A 73 3.67 20.74 0.95
C GLY A 73 2.50 20.10 1.70
N TYR A 74 1.52 20.92 2.09
CA TYR A 74 0.38 20.53 2.94
C TYR A 74 -0.94 20.32 2.18
N SER A 75 -0.90 20.35 0.86
CA SER A 75 -2.06 20.17 0.00
C SER A 75 -1.72 19.31 -1.21
N CYS A 76 -2.73 18.62 -1.73
CA CYS A 76 -2.60 17.78 -2.92
C CYS A 76 -2.70 18.59 -4.22
N ILE A 77 -1.88 19.63 -4.36
CA ILE A 77 -1.85 20.54 -5.51
C ILE A 77 -0.57 20.35 -6.34
N ASN A 78 0.59 20.33 -5.68
CA ASN A 78 1.89 20.27 -6.34
C ASN A 78 2.42 18.83 -6.44
N LEU A 79 2.00 18.10 -7.47
CA LEU A 79 2.35 16.69 -7.66
C LEU A 79 3.83 16.52 -8.02
N ILE A 80 4.53 15.64 -7.31
CA ILE A 80 5.96 15.38 -7.49
C ILE A 80 6.27 13.95 -7.93
N ALA A 81 5.46 12.98 -7.52
CA ALA A 81 5.70 11.59 -7.87
C ALA A 81 4.41 10.77 -7.86
N LYS A 82 4.43 9.70 -8.66
CA LYS A 82 3.39 8.66 -8.71
C LYS A 82 4.03 7.30 -8.55
N ARG A 83 3.38 6.40 -7.81
CA ARG A 83 3.79 5.00 -7.67
C ARG A 83 2.56 4.10 -7.69
N ASP A 84 2.62 3.05 -8.49
CA ASP A 84 1.60 2.00 -8.45
C ASP A 84 1.73 1.19 -7.15
N VAL A 85 0.59 0.84 -6.55
CA VAL A 85 0.49 0.09 -5.30
C VAL A 85 -0.30 -1.21 -5.55
N CYS A 86 0.42 -2.33 -5.42
CA CYS A 86 -0.07 -3.69 -5.65
C CYS A 86 -0.17 -4.44 -4.33
N GLY A 87 -1.04 -3.99 -3.43
CA GLY A 87 -1.15 -4.51 -2.08
C GLY A 87 -0.33 -3.73 -1.05
N THR A 88 0.99 -3.57 -1.26
CA THR A 88 1.83 -2.78 -0.35
C THR A 88 2.95 -2.05 -1.10
N PHE A 89 3.13 -0.78 -0.78
CA PHE A 89 4.26 0.06 -1.18
C PHE A 89 5.01 0.51 0.08
N VAL A 90 6.35 0.52 0.02
CA VAL A 90 7.21 0.95 1.13
C VAL A 90 8.28 1.91 0.59
N GLU A 91 8.43 3.05 1.24
CA GLU A 91 9.55 3.96 1.07
C GLU A 91 10.16 4.23 2.45
N ASN A 92 11.49 4.13 2.56
CA ASN A 92 12.20 4.24 3.83
C ASN A 92 12.99 5.55 3.98
N ASN A 93 13.13 6.33 2.91
CA ASN A 93 13.85 7.61 2.91
C ASN A 93 13.15 8.64 2.00
N ILE A 94 11.99 9.11 2.46
CA ILE A 94 11.17 10.11 1.76
C ILE A 94 11.96 11.38 1.40
N PRO A 95 12.75 11.99 2.33
CA PRO A 95 13.48 13.21 1.99
C PRO A 95 14.47 13.00 0.86
N SER A 96 15.20 11.89 0.83
CA SER A 96 16.16 11.62 -0.25
C SER A 96 15.48 11.21 -1.55
N THR A 97 14.40 10.41 -1.49
CA THR A 97 13.73 9.89 -2.69
C THR A 97 12.96 10.98 -3.43
N PHE A 98 12.30 11.87 -2.69
CA PHE A 98 11.41 12.88 -3.27
C PHE A 98 11.92 14.32 -3.14
N ASN A 99 13.04 14.54 -2.44
CA ASN A 99 13.62 15.86 -2.17
C ASN A 99 12.64 16.83 -1.48
N ILE A 100 11.96 16.35 -0.44
CA ILE A 100 10.94 17.10 0.32
C ILE A 100 11.06 16.86 1.83
N SER A 101 10.69 17.87 2.62
CA SER A 101 10.53 17.74 4.08
C SER A 101 9.05 17.62 4.50
N TYR A 102 8.15 18.12 3.66
CA TYR A 102 6.70 18.11 3.89
C TYR A 102 6.02 17.48 2.69
N MET A 103 5.12 16.55 2.95
CA MET A 103 4.40 15.89 1.88
C MET A 103 2.92 15.77 2.20
N SER A 104 2.11 15.86 1.15
CA SER A 104 0.77 15.33 1.15
C SER A 104 0.72 14.15 0.20
N MET A 105 -0.20 13.23 0.46
CA MET A 105 -0.45 12.13 -0.46
C MET A 105 -1.94 11.89 -0.64
N MET A 106 -2.26 11.33 -1.79
CA MET A 106 -3.57 10.83 -2.15
C MET A 106 -3.40 9.47 -2.77
N VAL A 107 -4.27 8.53 -2.41
CA VAL A 107 -4.28 7.19 -3.01
C VAL A 107 -5.56 7.06 -3.82
N LEU A 108 -5.41 6.74 -5.10
CA LEU A 108 -6.52 6.58 -6.03
C LEU A 108 -6.62 5.13 -6.51
N PRO A 109 -7.83 4.59 -6.68
CA PRO A 109 -8.00 3.31 -7.35
C PRO A 109 -7.52 3.44 -8.81
N LYS A 110 -6.73 2.47 -9.26
CA LYS A 110 -6.19 2.44 -10.62
C LYS A 110 -6.25 1.01 -11.14
N SER A 111 -7.26 0.72 -11.95
CA SER A 111 -7.44 -0.62 -12.52
C SER A 111 -6.26 -0.99 -13.41
N ASN A 112 -5.80 -2.24 -13.29
CA ASN A 112 -4.69 -2.81 -14.06
C ASN A 112 -3.34 -2.10 -13.89
N SER A 113 -3.12 -1.33 -12.80
CA SER A 113 -1.78 -0.81 -12.48
C SER A 113 -0.79 -1.94 -12.25
N CYS A 114 -1.27 -3.01 -11.62
CA CYS A 114 -0.51 -4.18 -11.29
C CYS A 114 -0.74 -5.26 -12.34
N ARG A 115 0.28 -5.51 -13.18
CA ARG A 115 0.28 -6.66 -14.08
C ARG A 115 0.53 -7.93 -13.28
N TYR A 116 -0.47 -8.39 -12.53
CA TYR A 116 -0.39 -9.74 -11.98
C TYR A 116 -0.36 -10.72 -13.15
N PRO A 117 0.57 -11.68 -13.18
CA PRO A 117 0.47 -12.77 -14.13
C PRO A 117 -0.86 -13.47 -13.90
N LYS A 118 -1.81 -13.27 -14.83
CA LYS A 118 -3.09 -13.98 -14.80
C LYS A 118 -2.74 -15.46 -14.83
N ARG A 119 -2.90 -16.14 -13.70
CA ARG A 119 -2.77 -17.59 -13.63
C ARG A 119 -3.74 -18.14 -14.66
N LYS A 120 -3.24 -18.79 -15.72
CA LYS A 120 -4.11 -19.49 -16.69
C LYS A 120 -5.05 -20.35 -15.85
N ARG A 121 -6.36 -20.08 -15.89
CA ARG A 121 -7.37 -20.98 -15.33
C ARG A 121 -7.14 -22.33 -16.01
N ARG A 122 -6.53 -23.29 -15.29
CA ARG A 122 -6.73 -24.69 -15.62
C ARG A 122 -8.17 -24.97 -15.21
N ASN A 123 -9.06 -25.00 -16.19
CA ASN A 123 -10.42 -25.50 -16.05
C ASN A 123 -10.35 -27.02 -15.74
N ASN A 124 -9.89 -27.40 -14.56
CA ASN A 124 -9.88 -28.79 -14.09
C ASN A 124 -10.58 -28.87 -12.72
N CYS A 125 -11.79 -28.31 -12.63
CA CYS A 125 -12.75 -28.72 -11.62
C CYS A 125 -13.89 -29.42 -12.38
N ASN A 126 -13.70 -30.72 -12.61
CA ASN A 126 -14.79 -31.69 -12.76
C ASN A 126 -14.87 -32.45 -11.45
#